data_AF-A0A0M8W4P2-F1
#
_entry.id   AF-A0A0M8W4P2-F1
#
_cell.length_a   1.000
_cell.length_b   1.000
_cell.length_c   1.000
_cell.angle_alpha   90.00
_cell.angle_beta   90.00
_cell.angle_gamma   90.00
#
_symmetry.space_group_name_H-M   'P 1'
#
loop_
_entity.id
_entity.type
_entity.pdbx_description
1 polymer ?
#
loop_
_entity_poly.entity_id
_entity_poly.type
_entity_poly.pdbx_seq_one_letter_code
_entity_poly.pdbx_strand_id
1 'polypeptide(L)'
;MRREQTKGGPVNAPEAGKPLKVVEICAGAGGQALGLMQAGFEHELAIELDPTAADTLRLNLRARHGTIEKSAAEPVQPKRGSRKSQSESTDVKIVDGVITGDVAAPEVWAAAHDAGIALPAGFDLLAGGVPCPPFSVAGKQLGAEDERDLFAWAVQQCQTLKPRALLLENVRGLSMPRFAGYRQHILDTLIEMKYVPEWRLLQASDFGVPQLRPRFVLVALQEEFAPYFHWPEPQGKALTVGEALRDLMAARGWEGADDWAAKANDIAPTVVGGSKKHGGADLGPTRAKRAWAQLGVDAMGIANEPPGPGADFGNAPGPKLTTEMVQLLQGWQHGEWQFTGLKTSRYRQVGNAFPPPVAKAVGLAIKSALLKEGEPSGRDVDAQHDPIYRALHTAGDFLTAAQISRAIGTELEAYDLEHRISLLSKDFNVEIRTSKSGVAAFKISGFKGFVGQADHVRHDLFSLNKSKIS
;
A
#
# COMPACT_ATOMS: atom_id res chain seq x y z
N MET A 1 2.52 -28.73 37.73
CA MET A 1 2.99 -27.34 37.55
C MET A 1 1.98 -26.60 36.69
N ARG A 2 1.26 -25.64 37.27
CA ARG A 2 0.28 -24.80 36.56
C ARG A 2 1.04 -23.80 35.69
N ARG A 3 0.72 -23.73 34.39
CA ARG A 3 1.18 -22.64 33.51
C ARG A 3 0.43 -21.36 33.91
N GLU A 4 1.17 -20.33 34.28
CA GLU A 4 0.63 -18.98 34.42
C GLU A 4 0.19 -18.48 33.04
N GLN A 5 -1.12 -18.30 32.87
CA GLN A 5 -1.67 -17.45 31.84
C GLN A 5 -1.43 -16.00 32.28
N THR A 6 -0.47 -15.32 31.65
CA THR A 6 -0.37 -13.87 31.74
C THR A 6 -1.56 -13.26 31.01
N LYS A 7 -2.58 -12.85 31.77
CA LYS A 7 -3.65 -11.97 31.29
C LYS A 7 -2.98 -10.66 30.86
N GLY A 8 -2.91 -10.40 29.56
CA GLY A 8 -2.58 -9.08 29.05
C GLY A 8 -3.63 -8.10 29.55
N GLY A 9 -3.24 -7.14 30.39
CA GLY A 9 -4.11 -6.05 30.81
C GLY A 9 -4.52 -5.17 29.62
N PRO A 10 -5.56 -4.33 29.78
CA PRO A 10 -5.98 -3.41 28.73
C PRO A 10 -4.81 -2.51 28.32
N VAL A 11 -4.61 -2.35 27.02
CA VAL A 11 -3.66 -1.36 26.49
C VAL A 11 -4.28 0.00 26.78
N ASN A 12 -3.73 0.74 27.76
CA ASN A 12 -4.25 2.06 28.11
C ASN A 12 -4.38 2.94 26.85
N ALA A 13 -5.36 3.83 26.78
CA ALA A 13 -5.45 4.83 25.72
C ALA A 13 -4.14 5.65 25.63
N PRO A 14 -3.80 6.24 24.47
CA PRO A 14 -2.67 7.15 24.37
C PRO A 14 -2.78 8.25 25.43
N GLU A 15 -1.68 8.55 26.12
CA GLU A 15 -1.66 9.67 27.06
C GLU A 15 -1.89 10.98 26.30
N ALA A 16 -2.82 11.79 26.79
CA ALA A 16 -3.10 13.10 26.23
C ALA A 16 -1.81 13.95 26.20
N GLY A 17 -1.44 14.45 25.01
CA GLY A 17 -0.25 15.27 24.81
C GLY A 17 1.02 14.53 24.37
N LYS A 18 1.02 13.20 24.29
CA LYS A 18 2.11 12.45 23.63
C LYS A 18 1.82 12.24 22.14
N PRO A 19 2.83 12.34 21.26
CA PRO A 19 2.66 12.06 19.83
C PRO A 19 2.30 10.58 19.62
N LEU A 20 1.36 10.32 18.71
CA LEU A 20 1.05 8.96 18.26
C LEU A 20 2.16 8.47 17.34
N LYS A 21 2.67 7.28 17.59
CA LYS A 21 3.82 6.72 16.88
C LYS A 21 3.40 5.72 15.81
N VAL A 22 4.08 5.74 14.66
CA VAL A 22 3.86 4.81 13.55
C VAL A 22 5.11 4.00 13.24
N VAL A 23 4.92 2.71 12.99
CA VAL A 23 5.88 1.83 12.32
C VAL A 23 5.35 1.56 10.93
N GLU A 24 6.12 1.90 9.90
CA GLU A 24 5.71 1.78 8.51
C GLU A 24 6.53 0.72 7.76
N ILE A 25 5.86 -0.33 7.29
CA ILE A 25 6.44 -1.39 6.46
C ILE A 25 6.21 -1.10 4.97
N CYS A 26 7.15 -1.48 4.10
CA CYS A 26 7.05 -1.19 2.66
C CYS A 26 6.80 0.31 2.42
N ALA A 27 7.54 1.17 3.12
CA ALA A 27 7.28 2.61 3.21
C ALA A 27 7.48 3.34 1.87
N GLY A 28 8.16 2.71 0.90
CA GLY A 28 8.45 3.28 -0.40
C GLY A 28 9.24 4.58 -0.26
N ALA A 29 8.87 5.58 -1.06
CA ALA A 29 9.49 6.90 -1.00
C ALA A 29 8.81 7.87 -0.01
N GLY A 30 7.83 7.39 0.78
CA GLY A 30 7.22 8.17 1.85
C GLY A 30 6.00 9.02 1.50
N GLY A 31 5.22 8.66 0.48
CA GLY A 31 3.94 9.34 0.23
C GLY A 31 2.94 9.14 1.38
N GLN A 32 2.79 7.90 1.85
CA GLN A 32 2.00 7.58 3.04
C GLN A 32 2.64 8.19 4.30
N ALA A 33 3.96 8.07 4.45
CA ALA A 33 4.69 8.67 5.56
C ALA A 33 4.42 10.18 5.69
N LEU A 34 4.50 10.93 4.59
CA LEU A 34 4.18 12.35 4.57
C LEU A 34 2.74 12.63 5.03
N GLY A 35 1.77 11.89 4.51
CA GLY A 35 0.37 12.06 4.91
C GLY A 35 0.14 11.78 6.39
N LEU A 36 0.72 10.71 6.93
CA LEU A 36 0.61 10.36 8.34
C LEU A 36 1.30 11.41 9.24
N MET A 37 2.45 11.93 8.84
CA MET A 37 3.08 13.07 9.54
C MET A 37 2.20 14.32 9.51
N GLN A 38 1.55 14.62 8.37
CA GLN A 38 0.60 15.73 8.26
C GLN A 38 -0.67 15.52 9.11
N ALA A 39 -1.01 14.27 9.45
CA ALA A 39 -2.06 13.95 10.42
C ALA A 39 -1.58 14.04 11.89
N GLY A 40 -0.26 14.20 12.10
CA GLY A 40 0.37 14.36 13.40
C GLY A 40 0.86 13.06 14.04
N PHE A 41 1.14 12.03 13.24
CA PHE A 41 1.91 10.86 13.69
C PHE A 41 3.41 11.16 13.65
N GLU A 42 4.15 10.54 14.56
CA GLU A 42 5.61 10.49 14.58
C GLU A 42 6.09 9.13 14.04
N HIS A 43 6.94 9.15 13.01
CA HIS A 43 7.53 7.92 12.46
C HIS A 43 8.62 7.40 13.39
N GLU A 44 8.30 6.37 14.14
CA GLU A 44 9.25 5.66 14.99
C GLU A 44 10.21 4.81 14.14
N LEU A 45 9.67 4.16 13.10
CA LEU A 45 10.43 3.30 12.20
C LEU A 45 9.78 3.25 10.82
N ALA A 46 10.61 3.35 9.78
CA ALA A 46 10.22 3.00 8.41
C ALA A 46 11.14 1.88 7.87
N ILE A 47 10.55 0.89 7.23
CA ILE A 47 11.28 -0.24 6.63
C ILE A 47 10.99 -0.26 5.13
N GLU A 48 12.04 -0.20 4.33
CA GLU A 48 11.95 -0.13 2.87
C GLU A 48 13.00 -1.02 2.21
N LEU A 49 12.59 -1.83 1.22
CA LEU A 49 13.48 -2.77 0.56
C LEU A 49 14.38 -2.08 -0.48
N ASP A 50 13.86 -1.12 -1.25
CA ASP A 50 14.60 -0.40 -2.27
C ASP A 50 15.54 0.64 -1.63
N PRO A 51 16.86 0.54 -1.81
CA PRO A 51 17.80 1.47 -1.18
C PRO A 51 17.59 2.92 -1.60
N THR A 52 17.15 3.19 -2.84
CA THR A 52 16.94 4.58 -3.30
C THR A 52 15.69 5.18 -2.65
N ALA A 53 14.61 4.40 -2.53
CA ALA A 53 13.42 4.83 -1.82
C ALA A 53 13.69 5.04 -0.32
N ALA A 54 14.47 4.14 0.30
CA ALA A 54 14.94 4.31 1.68
C ALA A 54 15.79 5.58 1.87
N ASP A 55 16.69 5.89 0.94
CA ASP A 55 17.49 7.13 1.00
C ASP A 55 16.63 8.39 0.84
N THR A 56 15.59 8.33 0.01
CA THR A 56 14.57 9.38 -0.07
C THR A 56 13.85 9.56 1.28
N LEU A 57 13.42 8.47 1.93
CA LEU A 57 12.82 8.57 3.27
C LEU A 57 13.78 9.21 4.29
N ARG A 58 15.02 8.73 4.37
CA ARG A 58 16.04 9.26 5.29
C ARG A 58 16.24 10.76 5.13
N LEU A 59 16.39 11.22 3.89
CA LEU A 59 16.59 12.63 3.56
C LEU A 59 15.47 13.50 4.13
N ASN A 60 14.21 13.08 3.96
CA ASN A 60 13.05 13.86 4.36
C ASN A 60 12.73 13.74 5.86
N LEU A 61 12.92 12.56 6.46
CA LEU A 61 12.74 12.37 7.91
C LEU A 61 13.80 13.16 8.69
N ARG A 62 15.08 13.10 8.29
CA ARG A 62 16.16 13.88 8.92
C ARG A 62 15.85 15.39 8.91
N ALA A 63 15.39 15.91 7.77
CA ALA A 63 15.05 17.33 7.63
C ALA A 63 13.92 17.78 8.58
N ARG A 64 13.03 16.86 8.97
CA ARG A 64 11.85 17.13 9.82
C ARG A 64 12.11 16.92 11.31
N HIS A 65 13.00 16.01 11.69
CA HIS A 65 13.36 15.74 13.08
C HIS A 65 14.43 16.68 13.67
N GLY A 66 14.91 17.67 12.91
CA GLY A 66 15.69 18.78 13.47
C GLY A 66 17.22 18.60 13.51
N THR A 67 17.80 17.58 12.87
CA THR A 67 19.26 17.55 12.60
C THR A 67 19.60 18.40 11.38
N ILE A 68 19.30 19.70 11.44
CA ILE A 68 19.90 20.69 10.55
C ILE A 68 21.20 21.15 11.20
N GLU A 69 22.25 20.34 11.08
CA GLU A 69 23.50 20.98 10.67
C GLU A 69 23.36 21.17 9.16
N LYS A 70 23.33 22.44 8.73
CA LYS A 70 23.61 22.81 7.35
C LYS A 70 25.05 22.42 7.03
N SER A 71 25.33 21.13 6.86
CA SER A 71 26.44 20.72 6.02
C SER A 71 25.84 20.48 4.64
N ALA A 72 26.27 21.29 3.68
CA ALA A 72 26.01 21.08 2.28
C ALA A 72 26.65 19.73 1.89
N ALA A 73 25.92 18.63 2.07
CA ALA A 73 26.28 17.38 1.44
C ALA A 73 25.83 17.50 -0.02
N GLU A 74 26.78 17.78 -0.91
CA GLU A 74 26.57 17.65 -2.34
C GLU A 74 25.94 16.28 -2.64
N PRO A 75 25.02 16.19 -3.62
CA PRO A 75 24.45 14.92 -4.01
C PRO A 75 25.58 13.98 -4.45
N VAL A 76 25.78 12.90 -3.69
CA VAL A 76 26.76 11.86 -4.02
C VAL A 76 26.34 11.25 -5.35
N GLN A 77 27.03 11.62 -6.43
CA GLN A 77 26.87 10.97 -7.71
C GLN A 77 27.33 9.51 -7.60
N PRO A 78 26.62 8.54 -8.21
CA PRO A 78 27.03 7.15 -8.17
C PRO A 78 28.34 6.99 -8.95
N LYS A 79 29.46 6.78 -8.24
CA LYS A 79 30.73 6.41 -8.86
C LYS A 79 30.57 5.01 -9.48
N ARG A 80 30.73 4.95 -10.81
CA ARG A 80 30.88 3.68 -11.52
C ARG A 80 32.22 3.03 -11.15
N GLY A 81 32.13 1.84 -10.56
CA GLY A 81 33.19 0.84 -10.59
C GLY A 81 34.18 0.88 -9.42
N SER A 82 34.01 -0.06 -8.49
CA SER A 82 35.09 -0.95 -8.05
C SER A 82 34.48 -2.08 -7.21
N ARG A 83 34.53 -3.31 -7.72
CA ARG A 83 34.29 -4.50 -6.89
C ARG A 83 35.43 -4.57 -5.86
N LYS A 84 35.12 -4.29 -4.60
CA LYS A 84 35.93 -4.75 -3.47
C LYS A 84 35.13 -5.83 -2.75
N SER A 85 35.74 -7.00 -2.65
CA SER A 85 35.31 -8.09 -1.78
C SER A 85 35.34 -7.59 -0.33
N GLN A 86 34.18 -7.39 0.26
CA GLN A 86 34.01 -7.25 1.70
C GLN A 86 33.35 -8.54 2.19
N SER A 87 33.98 -9.14 3.20
CA SER A 87 33.36 -10.16 4.03
C SER A 87 32.05 -9.60 4.60
N GLU A 88 30.93 -10.24 4.28
CA GLU A 88 29.59 -9.84 4.69
C GLU A 88 29.40 -10.10 6.19
N SER A 89 29.58 -9.06 7.03
CA SER A 89 28.79 -8.98 8.27
C SER A 89 27.43 -8.38 7.90
N THR A 90 26.37 -9.12 8.19
CA THR A 90 24.97 -8.77 7.95
C THR A 90 24.45 -7.79 9.01
N ASP A 91 25.17 -6.71 9.28
CA ASP A 91 24.74 -5.72 10.26
C ASP A 91 23.65 -4.84 9.63
N VAL A 92 22.39 -5.18 9.88
CA VAL A 92 21.24 -4.32 9.55
C VAL A 92 21.35 -3.04 10.36
N LYS A 93 21.35 -1.89 9.68
CA LYS A 93 21.51 -0.57 10.32
C LYS A 93 20.23 0.25 10.24
N ILE A 94 19.92 0.93 11.34
CA ILE A 94 18.92 2.01 11.37
C ILE A 94 19.65 3.32 11.13
N VAL A 95 19.21 4.06 10.12
CA VAL A 95 19.75 5.39 9.78
C VAL A 95 18.56 6.33 9.61
N ASP A 96 18.51 7.39 10.42
CA ASP A 96 17.40 8.37 10.45
C ASP A 96 16.02 7.73 10.63
N GLY A 97 15.92 6.70 11.49
CA GLY A 97 14.67 5.95 11.70
C GLY A 97 14.28 5.04 10.53
N VAL A 98 15.19 4.78 9.57
CA VAL A 98 14.93 3.96 8.38
C VAL A 98 15.85 2.74 8.32
N ILE A 99 15.24 1.55 8.19
CA ILE A 99 15.94 0.30 7.85
C ILE A 99 15.76 0.02 6.35
N THR A 100 16.87 -0.29 5.67
CA THR A 100 16.81 -0.85 4.32
C THR A 100 16.85 -2.37 4.40
N GLY A 101 15.76 -3.06 4.05
CA GLY A 101 15.69 -4.52 4.17
C GLY A 101 14.33 -5.12 3.79
N ASP A 102 14.28 -6.46 3.72
CA ASP A 102 13.01 -7.19 3.57
C ASP A 102 12.28 -7.18 4.91
N VAL A 103 11.08 -6.63 4.95
CA VAL A 103 10.24 -6.59 6.15
C VAL A 103 9.95 -7.99 6.70
N ALA A 104 9.99 -9.02 5.86
CA ALA A 104 9.78 -10.41 6.29
C ALA A 104 11.02 -11.06 6.94
N ALA A 105 12.17 -10.40 6.92
CA ALA A 105 13.42 -10.93 7.44
C ALA A 105 13.52 -10.69 8.97
N PRO A 106 13.72 -11.74 9.80
CA PRO A 106 13.78 -11.59 11.26
C PRO A 106 14.86 -10.61 11.74
N GLU A 107 15.99 -10.53 11.05
CA GLU A 107 17.10 -9.63 11.38
C GLU A 107 16.74 -8.14 11.30
N VAL A 108 15.75 -7.76 10.47
CA VAL A 108 15.25 -6.38 10.40
C VAL A 108 14.57 -5.98 11.71
N TRP A 109 13.75 -6.87 12.26
CA TRP A 109 13.04 -6.64 13.51
C TRP A 109 13.95 -6.78 14.74
N ALA A 110 14.94 -7.68 14.68
CA ALA A 110 15.98 -7.78 15.71
C ALA A 110 16.78 -6.47 15.81
N ALA A 111 17.21 -5.91 14.67
CA ALA A 111 17.93 -4.63 14.66
C ALA A 111 17.08 -3.46 15.20
N ALA A 112 15.77 -3.44 14.91
CA ALA A 112 14.85 -2.47 15.50
C ALA A 112 14.79 -2.58 17.03
N HIS A 113 14.66 -3.82 17.54
CA HIS A 113 14.64 -4.08 18.98
C HIS A 113 15.96 -3.69 19.67
N ASP A 114 17.10 -4.07 19.07
CA ASP A 114 18.44 -3.78 19.61
C ASP A 114 18.74 -2.27 19.64
N ALA A 115 18.14 -1.50 18.73
CA ALA A 115 18.21 -0.04 18.72
C ALA A 115 17.31 0.65 19.75
N GLY A 116 16.58 -0.13 20.58
CA GLY A 116 15.68 0.39 21.61
C GLY A 116 14.34 0.88 21.07
N ILE A 117 13.98 0.54 19.82
CA ILE A 117 12.63 0.80 19.31
C ILE A 117 11.69 -0.13 20.07
N ALA A 118 10.76 0.49 20.78
CA ALA A 118 9.91 -0.19 21.73
C ALA A 118 8.86 -1.03 20.97
N LEU A 119 9.22 -2.30 20.73
CA LEU A 119 8.42 -3.33 20.07
C LEU A 119 8.26 -4.53 21.02
N PRO A 120 7.06 -5.13 21.13
CA PRO A 120 5.81 -4.73 20.47
C PRO A 120 5.12 -3.51 21.13
N ALA A 121 5.51 -3.16 22.36
CA ALA A 121 4.93 -2.04 23.09
C ALA A 121 5.71 -0.76 22.82
N GLY A 122 5.08 0.28 22.26
CA GLY A 122 5.77 1.56 22.02
C GLY A 122 5.34 2.35 20.80
N PHE A 123 4.42 1.81 20.01
CA PHE A 123 3.82 2.51 18.87
C PHE A 123 2.31 2.24 18.78
N ASP A 124 1.63 3.05 17.99
CA ASP A 124 0.18 3.09 17.90
C ASP A 124 -0.35 2.47 16.60
N LEU A 125 0.33 2.76 15.49
CA LEU A 125 -0.11 2.42 14.14
C LEU A 125 0.94 1.57 13.43
N LEU A 126 0.54 0.39 12.95
CA LEU A 126 1.28 -0.33 11.92
C LEU A 126 0.73 0.09 10.56
N ALA A 127 1.54 0.69 9.70
CA ALA A 127 1.12 1.17 8.39
C ALA A 127 1.92 0.53 7.25
N GLY A 128 1.37 0.44 6.04
CA GLY A 128 2.17 0.03 4.88
C GLY A 128 1.44 0.00 3.53
N GLY A 129 2.16 0.40 2.48
CA GLY A 129 1.76 0.20 1.09
C GLY A 129 2.32 -1.12 0.57
N VAL A 130 1.75 -2.25 1.02
CA VAL A 130 2.31 -3.57 0.72
C VAL A 130 2.25 -3.88 -0.79
N PRO A 131 3.25 -4.62 -1.34
CA PRO A 131 3.32 -4.84 -2.77
C PRO A 131 2.04 -5.43 -3.37
N CYS A 132 1.49 -4.68 -4.32
CA CYS A 132 0.32 -4.98 -5.13
C CYS A 132 0.44 -6.10 -6.21
N PRO A 133 1.62 -6.53 -6.72
CA PRO A 133 1.68 -7.37 -7.92
C PRO A 133 0.80 -8.64 -8.00
N PRO A 134 0.54 -9.40 -6.90
CA PRO A 134 -0.41 -10.51 -6.91
C PRO A 134 -1.86 -10.14 -7.26
N PHE A 135 -2.24 -8.87 -7.13
CA PHE A 135 -3.63 -8.40 -7.23
C PHE A 135 -3.88 -7.46 -8.41
N SER A 136 -2.82 -6.96 -9.06
CA SER A 136 -2.92 -6.01 -10.17
C SER A 136 -3.55 -6.63 -11.41
N VAL A 137 -4.52 -5.92 -12.01
CA VAL A 137 -5.13 -6.26 -13.31
C VAL A 137 -4.10 -6.25 -14.44
N ALA A 138 -3.05 -5.44 -14.32
CA ALA A 138 -1.95 -5.40 -15.29
C ALA A 138 -0.92 -6.54 -15.07
N GLY A 139 -1.06 -7.32 -14.00
CA GLY A 139 -0.22 -8.47 -13.67
C GLY A 139 -0.91 -9.81 -13.93
N LYS A 140 -0.29 -10.90 -13.48
CA LYS A 140 -0.81 -12.26 -13.63
C LYS A 140 -1.89 -12.63 -12.61
N GLN A 141 -2.16 -11.74 -11.65
CA GLN A 141 -3.12 -11.96 -10.56
C GLN A 141 -2.92 -13.29 -9.81
N LEU A 142 -1.67 -13.59 -9.45
CA LEU A 142 -1.28 -14.87 -8.87
C LEU A 142 -1.73 -15.03 -7.40
N GLY A 143 -2.20 -13.96 -6.75
CA GLY A 143 -2.68 -14.03 -5.36
C GLY A 143 -1.62 -14.61 -4.41
N ALA A 144 -2.01 -15.62 -3.64
CA ALA A 144 -1.16 -16.31 -2.67
C ALA A 144 0.14 -16.94 -3.26
N GLU A 145 0.19 -17.19 -4.57
CA GLU A 145 1.35 -17.80 -5.23
C GLU A 145 2.43 -16.78 -5.67
N ASP A 146 2.22 -15.47 -5.46
CA ASP A 146 3.22 -14.44 -5.79
C ASP A 146 4.21 -14.23 -4.63
N GLU A 147 5.51 -14.29 -4.92
CA GLU A 147 6.56 -14.10 -3.91
C GLU A 147 6.57 -12.70 -3.27
N ARG A 148 5.80 -11.77 -3.82
CA ARG A 148 5.69 -10.40 -3.32
C ARG A 148 4.46 -10.18 -2.45
N ASP A 149 3.58 -11.17 -2.28
CA ASP A 149 2.45 -11.02 -1.36
C ASP A 149 2.97 -10.91 0.08
N LEU A 150 2.86 -9.71 0.64
CA LEU A 150 3.16 -9.39 2.03
C LEU A 150 1.90 -8.97 2.79
N PHE A 151 0.72 -8.99 2.16
CA PHE A 151 -0.49 -8.46 2.78
C PHE A 151 -0.93 -9.34 3.95
N ALA A 152 -1.06 -10.66 3.73
CA ALA A 152 -1.40 -11.59 4.80
C ALA A 152 -0.32 -11.66 5.89
N TRP A 153 0.97 -11.59 5.51
CA TRP A 153 2.08 -11.47 6.45
C TRP A 153 1.97 -10.21 7.32
N ALA A 154 1.66 -9.05 6.73
CA ALA A 154 1.49 -7.79 7.45
C ALA A 154 0.34 -7.87 8.46
N VAL A 155 -0.77 -8.50 8.06
CA VAL A 155 -1.90 -8.78 8.97
C VAL A 155 -1.47 -9.69 10.11
N GLN A 156 -0.71 -10.75 9.83
CA GLN A 156 -0.19 -11.66 10.87
C GLN A 156 0.69 -10.95 11.90
N GLN A 157 1.38 -9.87 11.52
CA GLN A 157 2.20 -9.10 12.44
C GLN A 157 1.38 -8.44 13.56
N CYS A 158 0.06 -8.26 13.39
CA CYS A 158 -0.81 -7.76 14.47
C CYS A 158 -0.84 -8.68 15.69
N GLN A 159 -0.60 -9.99 15.50
CA GLN A 159 -0.53 -10.95 16.60
C GLN A 159 0.70 -10.70 17.51
N THR A 160 1.84 -10.38 16.88
CA THR A 160 3.12 -10.20 17.55
C THR A 160 3.30 -8.77 18.03
N LEU A 161 3.06 -7.79 17.14
CA LEU A 161 3.31 -6.38 17.37
C LEU A 161 2.16 -5.68 18.12
N LYS A 162 0.94 -6.23 18.07
CA LYS A 162 -0.25 -5.72 18.76
C LYS A 162 -0.45 -4.18 18.68
N PRO A 163 -0.35 -3.56 17.49
CA PRO A 163 -0.58 -2.13 17.35
C PRO A 163 -2.01 -1.75 17.77
N ARG A 164 -2.28 -0.49 18.13
CA ARG A 164 -3.66 -0.04 18.40
C ARG A 164 -4.50 0.01 17.12
N ALA A 165 -3.85 0.30 15.99
CA ALA A 165 -4.45 0.30 14.66
C ALA A 165 -3.51 -0.26 13.57
N LEU A 166 -4.10 -0.78 12.51
CA LEU A 166 -3.46 -1.23 11.28
C LEU A 166 -3.99 -0.39 10.10
N LEU A 167 -3.10 0.06 9.22
CA LEU A 167 -3.42 0.71 7.94
C LEU A 167 -2.64 0.03 6.82
N LEU A 168 -3.33 -0.68 5.92
CA LEU A 168 -2.71 -1.25 4.73
C LEU A 168 -3.34 -0.71 3.46
N GLU A 169 -2.52 -0.16 2.56
CA GLU A 169 -2.95 0.31 1.26
C GLU A 169 -2.64 -0.71 0.15
N ASN A 170 -3.56 -0.83 -0.81
CA ASN A 170 -3.33 -1.62 -2.01
C ASN A 170 -4.14 -1.07 -3.20
N VAL A 171 -3.96 -1.67 -4.38
CA VAL A 171 -4.70 -1.31 -5.58
C VAL A 171 -6.14 -1.81 -5.56
N ARG A 172 -7.00 -1.13 -6.34
CA ARG A 172 -8.38 -1.56 -6.63
C ARG A 172 -8.53 -3.02 -7.06
N GLY A 173 -7.52 -3.62 -7.70
CA GLY A 173 -7.57 -5.02 -8.15
C GLY A 173 -7.91 -6.01 -7.01
N LEU A 174 -7.45 -5.73 -5.78
CA LEU A 174 -7.76 -6.55 -4.61
C LEU A 174 -9.26 -6.55 -4.24
N SER A 175 -10.04 -5.56 -4.70
CA SER A 175 -11.49 -5.51 -4.47
C SER A 175 -12.31 -6.44 -5.39
N MET A 176 -11.68 -7.06 -6.39
CA MET A 176 -12.39 -7.89 -7.37
C MET A 176 -13.01 -9.15 -6.75
N PRO A 177 -14.12 -9.69 -7.28
CA PRO A 177 -14.78 -10.89 -6.74
C PRO A 177 -13.87 -12.11 -6.60
N ARG A 178 -12.84 -12.22 -7.47
CA ARG A 178 -11.81 -13.26 -7.40
C ARG A 178 -11.17 -13.39 -6.02
N PHE A 179 -10.92 -12.26 -5.36
CA PHE A 179 -10.22 -12.20 -4.07
C PHE A 179 -11.17 -12.13 -2.88
N ALA A 180 -12.48 -12.37 -3.06
CA ALA A 180 -13.42 -12.25 -1.94
C ALA A 180 -13.14 -13.25 -0.79
N GLY A 181 -12.68 -14.47 -1.09
CA GLY A 181 -12.29 -15.45 -0.05
C GLY A 181 -11.00 -15.03 0.67
N TYR A 182 -10.01 -14.49 -0.07
CA TYR A 182 -8.81 -13.90 0.51
C TYR A 182 -9.17 -12.74 1.46
N ARG A 183 -9.97 -11.78 1.01
CA ARG A 183 -10.41 -10.64 1.84
C ARG A 183 -11.16 -11.10 3.08
N GLN A 184 -12.04 -12.09 2.94
CA GLN A 184 -12.77 -12.67 4.05
C GLN A 184 -11.83 -13.30 5.07
N HIS A 185 -10.86 -14.10 4.63
CA HIS A 185 -9.85 -14.70 5.51
C HIS A 185 -9.07 -13.64 6.29
N ILE A 186 -8.68 -12.54 5.64
CA ILE A 186 -8.01 -11.41 6.31
C ILE A 186 -8.89 -10.79 7.39
N LEU A 187 -10.19 -10.55 7.12
CA LEU A 187 -11.10 -10.04 8.14
C LEU A 187 -11.24 -11.01 9.31
N ASP A 188 -11.48 -12.29 9.02
CA ASP A 188 -11.67 -13.32 10.04
C ASP A 188 -10.42 -13.42 10.96
N THR A 189 -9.23 -13.37 10.36
CA THR A 189 -7.95 -13.36 11.08
C THR A 189 -7.82 -12.17 12.03
N LEU A 190 -8.20 -10.96 11.59
CA LEU A 190 -8.14 -9.75 12.42
C LEU A 190 -9.20 -9.76 13.53
N ILE A 191 -10.40 -10.26 13.25
CA ILE A 191 -11.48 -10.41 14.23
C ILE A 191 -11.08 -11.40 15.33
N GLU A 192 -10.44 -12.52 14.97
CA GLU A 192 -9.87 -13.47 15.93
C GLU A 192 -8.83 -12.81 16.84
N MET A 193 -8.08 -11.84 16.31
CA MET A 193 -7.10 -11.03 17.05
C MET A 193 -7.70 -9.83 17.81
N LYS A 194 -9.03 -9.71 17.87
CA LYS A 194 -9.75 -8.61 18.58
C LYS A 194 -9.57 -7.22 17.95
N TYR A 195 -9.45 -7.20 16.62
CA TYR A 195 -9.59 -5.98 15.84
C TYR A 195 -10.95 -5.93 15.15
N VAL A 196 -11.38 -4.72 14.82
CA VAL A 196 -12.53 -4.44 13.95
C VAL A 196 -11.97 -3.94 12.61
N PRO A 197 -11.89 -4.82 11.61
CA PRO A 197 -11.35 -4.50 10.29
C PRO A 197 -12.41 -4.00 9.30
N GLU A 198 -12.06 -3.01 8.49
CA GLU A 198 -12.90 -2.43 7.45
C GLU A 198 -12.12 -2.22 6.15
N TRP A 199 -12.74 -2.59 5.03
CA TRP A 199 -12.23 -2.27 3.69
C TRP A 199 -12.94 -1.04 3.13
N ARG A 200 -12.20 -0.13 2.48
CA ARG A 200 -12.81 0.94 1.69
C ARG A 200 -12.04 1.20 0.39
N LEU A 201 -12.79 1.42 -0.70
CA LEU A 201 -12.26 1.97 -1.94
C LEU A 201 -12.31 3.50 -1.86
N LEU A 202 -11.15 4.14 -1.87
CA LEU A 202 -10.99 5.60 -1.84
C LEU A 202 -10.51 6.10 -3.20
N GLN A 203 -11.11 7.18 -3.71
CA GLN A 203 -10.58 7.87 -4.89
C GLN A 203 -9.69 9.02 -4.44
N ALA A 204 -8.46 9.10 -4.94
CA ALA A 204 -7.58 10.21 -4.57
C ALA A 204 -8.13 11.60 -4.93
N SER A 205 -8.94 11.69 -6.00
CA SER A 205 -9.63 12.92 -6.41
C SER A 205 -10.61 13.44 -5.37
N ASP A 206 -11.16 12.56 -4.54
CA ASP A 206 -12.04 12.95 -3.44
C ASP A 206 -11.25 13.64 -2.32
N PHE A 207 -9.92 13.66 -2.36
CA PHE A 207 -9.05 14.30 -1.37
C PHE A 207 -8.17 15.39 -2.01
N GLY A 208 -8.64 15.98 -3.11
CA GLY A 208 -7.96 17.09 -3.80
C GLY A 208 -6.78 16.70 -4.68
N VAL A 209 -6.47 15.40 -4.83
CA VAL A 209 -5.40 14.95 -5.74
C VAL A 209 -5.93 15.02 -7.18
N PRO A 210 -5.26 15.71 -8.12
CA PRO A 210 -5.74 15.91 -9.49
C PRO A 210 -5.55 14.67 -10.37
N GLN A 211 -5.96 13.49 -9.88
CA GLN A 211 -5.78 12.20 -10.52
C GLN A 211 -6.87 11.19 -10.13
N LEU A 212 -7.36 10.46 -11.12
CA LEU A 212 -8.20 9.28 -10.93
C LEU A 212 -7.32 8.13 -10.44
N ARG A 213 -7.17 7.99 -9.12
CA ARG A 213 -6.34 6.96 -8.48
C ARG A 213 -7.12 6.24 -7.38
N PRO A 214 -7.88 5.17 -7.73
CA PRO A 214 -8.59 4.37 -6.74
C PRO A 214 -7.62 3.50 -5.93
N ARG A 215 -7.68 3.60 -4.60
CA ARG A 215 -6.96 2.75 -3.65
C ARG A 215 -7.92 1.96 -2.76
N PHE A 216 -7.61 0.69 -2.58
CA PHE A 216 -8.37 -0.21 -1.74
C PHE A 216 -7.60 -0.38 -0.44
N VAL A 217 -8.16 0.20 0.62
CA VAL A 217 -7.50 0.40 1.92
C VAL A 217 -8.17 -0.49 2.95
N LEU A 218 -7.35 -1.15 3.77
CA LEU A 218 -7.76 -1.83 4.99
C LEU A 218 -7.38 -0.96 6.19
N VAL A 219 -8.35 -0.68 7.05
CA VAL A 219 -8.11 -0.16 8.38
C VAL A 219 -8.62 -1.18 9.38
N ALA A 220 -7.86 -1.48 10.43
CA ALA A 220 -8.33 -2.31 11.53
C ALA A 220 -7.92 -1.69 12.86
N LEU A 221 -8.86 -1.49 13.77
CA LEU A 221 -8.58 -0.94 15.10
C LEU A 221 -8.93 -1.95 16.17
N GLN A 222 -8.24 -1.93 17.31
CA GLN A 222 -8.69 -2.71 18.47
C GLN A 222 -10.12 -2.31 18.86
N GLU A 223 -10.89 -3.26 19.38
CA GLU A 223 -12.34 -3.12 19.67
C GLU A 223 -12.70 -1.85 20.46
N GLU A 224 -11.82 -1.36 21.33
CA GLU A 224 -12.09 -0.17 22.15
C GLU A 224 -11.98 1.18 21.41
N PHE A 225 -11.27 1.23 20.27
CA PHE A 225 -11.09 2.44 19.45
C PHE A 225 -12.02 2.44 18.24
N ALA A 226 -12.38 1.27 17.74
CA ALA A 226 -13.18 1.09 16.53
C ALA A 226 -14.50 1.91 16.51
N PRO A 227 -15.27 2.05 17.61
CA PRO A 227 -16.49 2.86 17.58
C PRO A 227 -16.25 4.31 17.15
N TYR A 228 -15.07 4.87 17.44
CA TYR A 228 -14.73 6.27 17.15
C TYR A 228 -14.13 6.47 15.76
N PHE A 229 -13.89 5.40 15.01
CA PHE A 229 -13.37 5.51 13.66
C PHE A 229 -14.48 5.85 12.67
N HIS A 230 -14.24 6.90 11.89
CA HIS A 230 -15.08 7.30 10.78
C HIS A 230 -14.21 7.50 9.56
N TRP A 231 -14.45 6.72 8.51
CA TRP A 231 -13.77 6.93 7.24
C TRP A 231 -13.91 8.39 6.79
N PRO A 232 -12.84 8.97 6.21
CA PRO A 232 -12.89 10.36 5.80
C PRO A 232 -13.85 10.52 4.62
N GLU A 233 -14.60 11.62 4.66
CA GLU A 233 -15.50 12.02 3.59
C GLU A 233 -14.75 12.80 2.50
N PRO A 234 -15.26 12.78 1.24
CA PRO A 234 -14.71 13.58 0.16
C PRO A 234 -14.56 15.07 0.51
N GLN A 235 -13.39 15.63 0.23
CA GLN A 235 -13.01 17.02 0.44
C GLN A 235 -12.83 17.76 -0.91
N GLY A 236 -13.76 18.67 -1.20
CA GLY A 236 -13.64 19.61 -2.32
C GLY A 236 -13.64 18.95 -3.70
N LYS A 237 -13.25 19.72 -4.72
CA LYS A 237 -13.10 19.26 -6.11
C LYS A 237 -11.62 19.23 -6.45
N ALA A 238 -11.14 18.12 -7.00
CA ALA A 238 -9.79 18.04 -7.54
C ALA A 238 -9.58 18.99 -8.73
N LEU A 239 -8.38 19.54 -8.84
CA LEU A 239 -7.97 20.34 -10.00
C LEU A 239 -7.89 19.47 -11.25
N THR A 240 -8.09 20.09 -12.40
CA THR A 240 -7.76 19.53 -13.71
C THR A 240 -6.24 19.50 -13.92
N VAL A 241 -5.76 18.73 -14.90
CA VAL A 241 -4.33 18.68 -15.24
C VAL A 241 -3.79 20.06 -15.63
N GLY A 242 -4.55 20.82 -16.41
CA GLY A 242 -4.21 22.16 -16.84
C GLY A 242 -4.09 23.10 -15.64
N GLU A 243 -5.10 23.16 -14.78
CA GLU A 243 -5.07 23.98 -13.55
C GLU A 243 -3.90 23.62 -12.64
N ALA A 244 -3.61 22.32 -12.47
CA ALA A 244 -2.54 21.87 -11.58
C ALA A 244 -1.12 22.15 -12.12
N LEU A 245 -0.93 22.17 -13.45
CA LEU A 245 0.40 22.17 -14.06
C LEU A 245 0.73 23.39 -14.91
N ARG A 246 -0.21 24.30 -15.13
CA ARG A 246 -0.04 25.47 -16.02
C ARG A 246 1.22 26.27 -15.67
N ASP A 247 1.43 26.59 -14.41
CA ASP A 247 2.59 27.38 -13.99
C ASP A 247 3.91 26.64 -14.23
N LEU A 248 3.95 25.33 -13.99
CA LEU A 248 5.14 24.53 -14.30
C LEU A 248 5.38 24.42 -15.81
N MET A 249 4.33 24.34 -16.63
CA MET A 249 4.47 24.33 -18.09
C MET A 249 4.97 25.68 -18.62
N ALA A 250 4.54 26.78 -18.01
CA ALA A 250 4.95 28.14 -18.36
C ALA A 250 6.32 28.54 -17.79
N ALA A 251 6.89 27.76 -16.87
CA ALA A 251 8.06 28.15 -16.07
C ALA A 251 9.31 28.54 -16.87
N ARG A 252 9.41 28.12 -18.13
CA ARG A 252 10.52 28.49 -19.03
C ARG A 252 10.10 29.43 -20.17
N GLY A 253 8.92 30.04 -20.09
CA GLY A 253 8.42 30.98 -21.09
C GLY A 253 7.82 30.32 -22.33
N TRP A 254 7.27 29.10 -22.21
CA TRP A 254 6.54 28.49 -23.31
C TRP A 254 5.21 29.22 -23.56
N GLU A 255 5.05 29.74 -24.76
CA GLU A 255 3.94 30.59 -25.17
C GLU A 255 2.61 29.82 -25.26
N GLY A 256 2.66 28.50 -25.50
CA GLY A 256 1.49 27.64 -25.62
C GLY A 256 0.92 27.12 -24.30
N ALA A 257 1.46 27.53 -23.15
CA ALA A 257 1.09 26.96 -21.85
C ALA A 257 -0.38 27.22 -21.47
N ASP A 258 -0.91 28.40 -21.76
CA ASP A 258 -2.31 28.77 -21.46
C ASP A 258 -3.30 27.99 -22.34
N ASP A 259 -3.06 27.94 -23.65
CA ASP A 259 -3.88 27.17 -24.59
C ASP A 259 -3.83 25.68 -24.27
N TRP A 260 -2.66 25.17 -23.90
CA TRP A 260 -2.51 23.78 -23.44
C TRP A 260 -3.29 23.52 -22.15
N ALA A 261 -3.21 24.41 -21.16
CA ALA A 261 -3.91 24.24 -19.90
C ALA A 261 -5.44 24.24 -20.10
N ALA A 262 -5.95 25.10 -20.98
CA ALA A 262 -7.36 25.13 -21.36
C ALA A 262 -7.82 23.82 -22.04
N LYS A 263 -6.92 23.14 -22.76
CA LYS A 263 -7.17 21.81 -23.36
C LYS A 263 -7.05 20.67 -22.33
N ALA A 264 -6.12 20.76 -21.39
CA ALA A 264 -5.90 19.77 -20.33
C ALA A 264 -6.92 19.88 -19.18
N ASN A 265 -8.20 20.08 -19.52
CA ASN A 265 -9.26 20.51 -18.61
C ASN A 265 -10.04 19.37 -17.92
N ASP A 266 -9.40 18.22 -17.73
CA ASP A 266 -9.96 17.09 -16.97
C ASP A 266 -8.94 16.56 -15.96
N ILE A 267 -9.38 15.68 -15.07
CA ILE A 267 -8.57 15.02 -14.05
C ILE A 267 -7.58 14.05 -14.71
N ALA A 268 -6.36 13.94 -14.17
CA ALA A 268 -5.35 13.03 -14.71
C ALA A 268 -5.82 11.56 -14.68
N PRO A 269 -5.56 10.77 -15.73
CA PRO A 269 -5.56 9.32 -15.63
C PRO A 269 -4.55 8.83 -14.56
N THR A 270 -4.74 7.62 -14.04
CA THR A 270 -3.81 7.05 -13.05
C THR A 270 -2.38 7.03 -13.57
N VAL A 271 -1.46 7.69 -12.85
CA VAL A 271 -0.01 7.58 -13.08
C VAL A 271 0.48 6.24 -12.54
N VAL A 272 1.27 5.54 -13.34
CA VAL A 272 1.83 4.23 -12.97
C VAL A 272 3.36 4.35 -12.95
N GLY A 273 3.98 4.16 -11.78
CA GLY A 273 5.43 4.23 -11.61
C GLY A 273 6.21 3.06 -12.21
N GLY A 274 5.52 1.96 -12.52
CA GLY A 274 6.12 0.74 -13.05
C GLY A 274 6.91 -0.03 -11.99
N SER A 275 7.72 -0.98 -12.44
CA SER A 275 8.56 -1.83 -11.59
C SER A 275 9.97 -1.96 -12.18
N LYS A 276 10.88 -2.65 -11.48
CA LYS A 276 12.18 -3.05 -12.06
C LYS A 276 12.05 -4.15 -13.13
N LYS A 277 10.98 -4.96 -13.08
CA LYS A 277 10.69 -6.05 -14.04
C LYS A 277 10.01 -5.54 -15.32
N HIS A 278 9.09 -4.59 -15.19
CA HIS A 278 8.21 -4.13 -16.26
C HIS A 278 7.89 -2.62 -16.13
N GLY A 279 7.86 -1.92 -17.27
CA GLY A 279 7.49 -0.51 -17.37
C GLY A 279 8.70 0.44 -17.36
N GLY A 280 8.74 1.35 -18.34
CA GLY A 280 9.67 2.48 -18.37
C GLY A 280 9.09 3.69 -17.62
N ALA A 281 9.78 4.82 -17.68
CA ALA A 281 9.22 6.08 -17.19
C ALA A 281 8.18 6.60 -18.19
N ASP A 282 7.00 5.98 -18.22
CA ASP A 282 5.84 6.35 -19.03
C ASP A 282 4.58 6.44 -18.16
N LEU A 283 3.53 7.14 -18.61
CA LEU A 283 2.37 7.46 -17.75
C LEU A 283 1.34 6.32 -17.63
N GLY A 284 1.69 5.09 -18.03
CA GLY A 284 0.87 3.90 -17.77
C GLY A 284 0.53 3.05 -19.00
N PRO A 285 -0.45 2.13 -18.89
CA PRO A 285 -0.79 1.21 -19.97
C PRO A 285 -1.43 1.92 -21.16
N THR A 286 -1.56 1.23 -22.29
CA THR A 286 -2.08 1.78 -23.57
C THR A 286 -3.38 2.58 -23.41
N ARG A 287 -4.32 2.10 -22.59
CA ARG A 287 -5.59 2.82 -22.33
C ARG A 287 -5.36 4.16 -21.60
N ALA A 288 -4.49 4.17 -20.59
CA ALA A 288 -4.14 5.40 -19.86
C ALA A 288 -3.42 6.38 -20.79
N LYS A 289 -2.49 5.91 -21.60
CA LYS A 289 -1.76 6.70 -22.61
C LYS A 289 -2.70 7.40 -23.60
N ARG A 290 -3.78 6.73 -24.03
CA ARG A 290 -4.81 7.34 -24.89
C ARG A 290 -5.59 8.45 -24.19
N ALA A 291 -5.94 8.26 -22.91
CA ALA A 291 -6.61 9.28 -22.12
C ALA A 291 -5.70 10.50 -21.90
N TRP A 292 -4.41 10.28 -21.63
CA TRP A 292 -3.41 11.36 -21.56
C TRP A 292 -3.28 12.14 -22.87
N ALA A 293 -3.30 11.45 -24.02
CA ALA A 293 -3.23 12.11 -25.32
C ALA A 293 -4.44 13.03 -25.59
N GLN A 294 -5.63 12.68 -25.08
CA GLN A 294 -6.82 13.55 -25.16
C GLN A 294 -6.63 14.85 -24.38
N LEU A 295 -5.88 14.81 -23.27
CA LEU A 295 -5.48 15.98 -22.47
C LEU A 295 -4.28 16.73 -23.06
N GLY A 296 -3.82 16.37 -24.26
CA GLY A 296 -2.66 17.00 -24.88
C GLY A 296 -1.34 16.69 -24.17
N VAL A 297 -1.19 15.49 -23.60
CA VAL A 297 0.04 15.04 -22.93
C VAL A 297 0.64 13.86 -23.67
N ASP A 298 1.93 13.93 -23.97
CA ASP A 298 2.68 12.77 -24.45
C ASP A 298 3.04 11.85 -23.26
N ALA A 299 2.29 10.75 -23.16
CA ALA A 299 2.43 9.74 -22.12
C ALA A 299 3.48 8.66 -22.43
N MET A 300 4.26 8.77 -23.51
CA MET A 300 5.29 7.78 -23.88
C MET A 300 6.59 7.93 -23.07
N GLY A 301 6.74 9.01 -22.30
CA GLY A 301 7.97 9.30 -21.56
C GLY A 301 7.81 10.43 -20.56
N ILE A 302 8.87 10.69 -19.78
CA ILE A 302 8.97 11.84 -18.86
C ILE A 302 10.09 12.78 -19.34
N ALA A 303 9.81 14.07 -19.44
CA ALA A 303 10.77 15.13 -19.76
C ALA A 303 11.74 15.40 -18.58
N ASN A 304 12.90 15.97 -18.91
CA ASN A 304 13.82 16.47 -17.88
C ASN A 304 13.42 17.87 -17.38
N GLU A 305 12.86 18.68 -18.28
CA GLU A 305 12.54 20.09 -18.05
C GLU A 305 11.19 20.41 -18.71
N PRO A 306 10.49 21.46 -18.24
CA PRO A 306 9.33 21.98 -18.94
C PRO A 306 9.65 22.47 -20.36
N PRO A 307 8.63 22.62 -21.23
CA PRO A 307 8.79 23.25 -22.55
C PRO A 307 9.36 24.68 -22.43
N GLY A 308 10.21 25.07 -23.37
CA GLY A 308 10.76 26.43 -23.48
C GLY A 308 10.12 27.24 -24.62
N PRO A 309 10.63 28.45 -24.89
CA PRO A 309 10.12 29.31 -25.96
C PRO A 309 10.24 28.62 -27.32
N GLY A 310 9.19 28.70 -28.13
CA GLY A 310 9.14 28.07 -29.46
C GLY A 310 9.13 26.54 -29.44
N ALA A 311 8.77 25.90 -28.32
CA ALA A 311 8.67 24.45 -28.24
C ALA A 311 7.64 23.90 -29.25
N ASP A 312 8.09 23.01 -30.12
CA ASP A 312 7.28 22.25 -31.06
C ASP A 312 7.30 20.76 -30.68
N PHE A 313 6.12 20.14 -30.68
CA PHE A 313 5.93 18.72 -30.33
C PHE A 313 5.68 17.84 -31.58
N GLY A 314 5.69 18.43 -32.78
CA GLY A 314 5.46 17.72 -34.04
C GLY A 314 4.18 16.90 -34.01
N ASN A 315 4.29 15.59 -34.21
CA ASN A 315 3.15 14.68 -34.22
C ASN A 315 2.76 14.15 -32.83
N ALA A 316 3.45 14.56 -31.76
CA ALA A 316 3.10 14.14 -30.41
C ALA A 316 1.81 14.85 -29.95
N PRO A 317 1.00 14.23 -29.07
CA PRO A 317 -0.23 14.84 -28.56
C PRO A 317 -0.02 16.18 -27.81
N GLY A 318 1.20 16.41 -27.31
CA GLY A 318 1.65 17.62 -26.62
C GLY A 318 2.93 17.35 -25.80
N PRO A 319 3.25 18.17 -24.78
CA PRO A 319 4.45 17.99 -23.98
C PRO A 319 4.45 16.68 -23.16
N LYS A 320 5.65 16.16 -22.88
CA LYS A 320 5.87 15.16 -21.83
C LYS A 320 5.91 15.86 -20.48
N LEU A 321 5.31 15.25 -19.46
CA LEU A 321 5.40 15.78 -18.10
C LEU A 321 6.82 15.61 -17.53
N THR A 322 7.22 16.46 -16.58
CA THR A 322 8.43 16.27 -15.78
C THR A 322 8.13 15.41 -14.53
N THR A 323 9.16 14.89 -13.86
CA THR A 323 8.95 14.19 -12.57
C THR A 323 8.27 15.08 -11.52
N GLU A 324 8.59 16.36 -11.52
CA GLU A 324 8.01 17.35 -10.59
C GLU A 324 6.52 17.58 -10.86
N MET A 325 6.11 17.71 -12.13
CA MET A 325 4.70 17.77 -12.50
C MET A 325 3.96 16.51 -12.02
N VAL A 326 4.59 15.34 -12.13
CA VAL A 326 4.01 14.08 -11.65
C VAL A 326 3.91 14.06 -10.11
N GLN A 327 4.82 14.71 -9.38
CA GLN A 327 4.71 14.88 -7.92
C GLN A 327 3.47 15.70 -7.55
N LEU A 328 3.26 16.85 -8.21
CA LEU A 328 2.05 17.66 -8.01
C LEU A 328 0.78 16.83 -8.30
N LEU A 329 0.79 16.06 -9.38
CA LEU A 329 -0.35 15.21 -9.74
C LEU A 329 -0.60 14.03 -8.78
N GLN A 330 0.39 13.66 -7.96
CA GLN A 330 0.23 12.71 -6.86
C GLN A 330 -0.15 13.39 -5.54
N GLY A 331 -0.26 14.72 -5.51
CA GLY A 331 -0.68 15.48 -4.34
C GLY A 331 0.45 15.95 -3.44
N TRP A 332 1.72 15.88 -3.89
CA TRP A 332 2.79 16.62 -3.24
C TRP A 332 2.73 18.10 -3.58
N GLN A 333 3.17 18.95 -2.65
CA GLN A 333 3.41 20.37 -2.84
C GLN A 333 4.85 20.61 -3.31
N HIS A 334 5.06 21.72 -4.04
CA HIS A 334 6.38 22.07 -4.54
C HIS A 334 7.40 22.22 -3.39
N GLY A 335 8.53 21.50 -3.49
CA GLY A 335 9.63 21.57 -2.54
C GLY A 335 9.40 20.89 -1.18
N GLU A 336 8.23 20.32 -0.90
CA GLU A 336 7.93 19.76 0.43
C GLU A 336 8.58 18.39 0.69
N TRP A 337 8.98 17.70 -0.39
CA TRP A 337 9.56 16.36 -0.35
C TRP A 337 10.63 16.19 -1.43
N GLN A 338 11.82 15.74 -1.04
CA GLN A 338 12.97 15.60 -1.93
C GLN A 338 13.19 14.14 -2.31
N PHE A 339 13.32 13.86 -3.60
CA PHE A 339 13.53 12.49 -4.11
C PHE A 339 14.98 12.26 -4.56
N THR A 340 15.57 11.16 -4.11
CA THR A 340 16.92 10.75 -4.50
C THR A 340 16.92 9.86 -5.76
N GLY A 341 18.08 9.74 -6.40
CA GLY A 341 18.30 8.87 -7.55
C GLY A 341 18.07 9.50 -8.93
N LEU A 342 18.27 8.69 -9.98
CA LEU A 342 18.12 9.12 -11.37
C LEU A 342 16.65 9.32 -11.76
N LYS A 343 16.40 10.01 -12.88
CA LYS A 343 15.05 10.37 -13.35
C LYS A 343 14.04 9.22 -13.29
N THR A 344 14.36 8.07 -13.89
CA THR A 344 13.45 6.91 -13.90
C THR A 344 13.20 6.35 -12.50
N SER A 345 14.19 6.40 -11.60
CA SER A 345 14.02 5.99 -10.21
C SER A 345 13.11 6.94 -9.45
N ARG A 346 13.34 8.25 -9.56
CA ARG A 346 12.48 9.29 -8.97
C ARG A 346 11.05 9.19 -9.48
N TYR A 347 10.86 9.03 -10.78
CA TYR A 347 9.54 8.82 -11.36
C TYR A 347 8.83 7.58 -10.78
N ARG A 348 9.53 6.45 -10.67
CA ARG A 348 8.96 5.21 -10.09
C ARG A 348 8.53 5.41 -8.64
N GLN A 349 9.39 6.04 -7.84
CA GLN A 349 9.12 6.38 -6.44
C GLN A 349 7.82 7.20 -6.32
N VAL A 350 7.67 8.25 -7.13
CA VAL A 350 6.46 9.09 -7.14
C VAL A 350 5.24 8.31 -7.63
N GLY A 351 5.35 7.61 -8.76
CA GLY A 351 4.22 6.92 -9.39
C GLY A 351 3.70 5.71 -8.61
N ASN A 352 4.50 5.12 -7.72
CA ASN A 352 4.10 3.98 -6.89
C ASN A 352 3.59 4.37 -5.50
N ALA A 353 3.81 5.62 -5.06
CA ALA A 353 3.40 6.04 -3.73
C ALA A 353 1.88 6.08 -3.54
N PHE A 354 1.47 5.94 -2.28
CA PHE A 354 0.15 6.32 -1.83
C PHE A 354 0.07 7.85 -1.71
N PRO A 355 -0.94 8.53 -2.31
CA PRO A 355 -0.99 9.99 -2.31
C PRO A 355 -1.02 10.57 -0.88
N PRO A 356 -0.13 11.53 -0.56
CA PRO A 356 -0.08 12.14 0.76
C PRO A 356 -1.42 12.70 1.27
N PRO A 357 -2.25 13.38 0.45
CA PRO A 357 -3.54 13.89 0.93
C PRO A 357 -4.52 12.79 1.37
N VAL A 358 -4.51 11.64 0.70
CA VAL A 358 -5.37 10.50 1.07
C VAL A 358 -4.86 9.86 2.35
N ALA A 359 -3.54 9.63 2.44
CA ALA A 359 -2.91 9.10 3.65
C ALA A 359 -3.13 10.01 4.86
N LYS A 360 -3.10 11.34 4.67
CA LYS A 360 -3.44 12.33 5.71
C LYS A 360 -4.89 12.19 6.16
N ALA A 361 -5.84 12.11 5.22
CA ALA A 361 -7.26 12.02 5.56
C ALA A 361 -7.56 10.74 6.36
N VAL A 362 -7.01 9.59 5.94
CA VAL A 362 -7.14 8.33 6.68
C VAL A 362 -6.41 8.38 8.01
N GLY A 363 -5.21 8.96 8.05
CA GLY A 363 -4.45 9.17 9.28
C GLY A 363 -5.22 10.01 10.31
N LEU A 364 -5.86 11.10 9.90
CA LEU A 364 -6.68 11.94 10.79
C LEU A 364 -7.86 11.15 11.37
N ALA A 365 -8.52 10.31 10.56
CA ALA A 365 -9.59 9.43 11.03
C ALA A 365 -9.10 8.40 12.05
N ILE A 366 -7.95 7.76 11.79
CA ILE A 366 -7.33 6.81 12.74
C ILE A 366 -6.95 7.54 14.04
N LYS A 367 -6.32 8.71 13.94
CA LYS A 367 -5.94 9.52 15.11
C LYS A 367 -7.15 9.89 15.96
N SER A 368 -8.22 10.38 15.34
CA SER A 368 -9.49 10.68 16.03
C SER A 368 -9.99 9.46 16.80
N ALA A 369 -9.93 8.27 16.18
CA ALA A 369 -10.37 7.05 16.82
C ALA A 369 -9.48 6.63 18.01
N LEU A 370 -8.16 6.71 17.84
CA LEU A 370 -7.19 6.38 18.90
C LEU A 370 -7.27 7.33 20.10
N LEU A 371 -7.61 8.59 19.86
CA LEU A 371 -7.87 9.60 20.89
C LEU A 371 -9.31 9.56 21.42
N LYS A 372 -10.17 8.69 20.87
CA LYS A 372 -11.61 8.58 21.18
C LYS A 372 -12.33 9.92 21.07
N GLU A 373 -11.98 10.70 20.04
CA GLU A 373 -12.61 11.97 19.70
C GLU A 373 -13.90 11.72 18.91
N GLY A 374 -14.98 12.42 19.27
CA GLY A 374 -16.28 12.33 18.64
C GLY A 374 -17.22 11.28 19.27
N GLU A 375 -18.41 11.14 18.69
CA GLU A 375 -19.41 10.19 19.18
C GLU A 375 -19.11 8.76 18.69
N PRO A 376 -19.16 7.75 19.59
CA PRO A 376 -18.98 6.36 19.20
C PRO A 376 -20.12 5.91 18.29
N SER A 377 -19.77 5.32 17.15
CA SER A 377 -20.71 4.73 16.23
C SER A 377 -21.12 3.33 16.69
N GLY A 378 -22.42 3.05 16.65
CA GLY A 378 -22.96 1.69 16.82
C GLY A 378 -23.02 0.92 15.49
N ARG A 379 -22.13 1.23 14.53
CA ARG A 379 -22.20 0.67 13.19
C ARG A 379 -21.88 -0.82 13.22
N ASP A 380 -22.74 -1.59 12.56
CA ASP A 380 -22.44 -2.97 12.23
C ASP A 380 -21.47 -2.96 11.05
N VAL A 381 -20.27 -3.50 11.27
CA VAL A 381 -19.26 -3.59 10.22
C VAL A 381 -19.60 -4.79 9.37
N ASP A 382 -19.91 -4.57 8.09
CA ASP A 382 -20.15 -5.66 7.14
C ASP A 382 -18.89 -6.51 6.99
N ALA A 383 -18.87 -7.61 7.74
CA ALA A 383 -17.76 -8.54 7.81
C ALA A 383 -17.91 -9.71 6.82
N GLN A 384 -18.89 -9.70 5.89
CA GLN A 384 -19.14 -10.83 4.99
C GLN A 384 -18.90 -10.50 3.51
N HIS A 385 -17.69 -10.77 3.03
CA HIS A 385 -17.31 -10.70 1.62
C HIS A 385 -17.49 -12.00 0.84
N ASP A 386 -17.41 -13.17 1.51
CA ASP A 386 -17.58 -14.47 0.86
C ASP A 386 -18.33 -15.48 1.75
N PRO A 387 -19.64 -15.63 1.56
CA PRO A 387 -20.45 -16.53 2.39
C PRO A 387 -20.11 -18.01 2.18
N ILE A 388 -19.66 -18.41 0.98
CA ILE A 388 -19.29 -19.80 0.69
C ILE A 388 -17.99 -20.16 1.39
N TYR A 389 -16.99 -19.27 1.32
CA TYR A 389 -15.75 -19.41 2.10
C TYR A 389 -16.06 -19.55 3.59
N ARG A 390 -16.86 -18.63 4.16
CA ARG A 390 -17.18 -18.67 5.60
C ARG A 390 -17.89 -19.95 6.00
N ALA A 391 -18.85 -20.43 5.19
CA ALA A 391 -19.56 -21.67 5.46
C ALA A 391 -18.60 -22.87 5.52
N LEU A 392 -17.72 -22.99 4.53
CA LEU A 392 -16.72 -24.05 4.46
C LEU A 392 -15.69 -23.96 5.59
N HIS A 393 -15.18 -22.75 5.85
CA HIS A 393 -14.19 -22.50 6.89
C HIS A 393 -14.74 -22.80 8.29
N THR A 394 -15.94 -22.29 8.59
CA THR A 394 -16.61 -22.49 9.89
C THR A 394 -16.94 -23.96 10.15
N ALA A 395 -17.33 -24.70 9.11
CA ALA A 395 -17.61 -26.13 9.26
C ALA A 395 -16.37 -26.94 9.63
N GLY A 396 -15.18 -26.54 9.15
CA GLY A 396 -13.93 -27.27 9.35
C GLY A 396 -13.90 -28.68 8.72
N ASP A 397 -14.94 -29.05 7.98
CA ASP A 397 -15.11 -30.35 7.36
C ASP A 397 -15.92 -30.28 6.05
N PHE A 398 -16.12 -31.43 5.40
CA PHE A 398 -16.81 -31.53 4.12
C PHE A 398 -18.28 -31.09 4.18
N LEU A 399 -18.66 -30.15 3.30
CA LEU A 399 -20.05 -29.76 3.06
C LEU A 399 -20.47 -30.06 1.61
N THR A 400 -21.66 -30.64 1.45
CA THR A 400 -22.34 -30.74 0.15
C THR A 400 -22.91 -29.40 -0.30
N ALA A 401 -23.21 -29.26 -1.59
CA ALA A 401 -23.85 -28.05 -2.14
C ALA A 401 -25.14 -27.65 -1.40
N ALA A 402 -25.96 -28.64 -1.03
CA ALA A 402 -27.20 -28.43 -0.27
C ALA A 402 -26.93 -27.91 1.16
N GLN A 403 -25.87 -28.40 1.81
CA GLN A 403 -25.48 -27.91 3.13
C GLN A 403 -24.89 -26.50 3.06
N ILE A 404 -24.10 -26.19 2.04
CA ILE A 404 -23.58 -24.83 1.81
C ILE A 404 -24.74 -23.86 1.57
N SER A 405 -25.67 -24.21 0.67
CA SER A 405 -26.86 -23.38 0.38
C SER A 405 -27.67 -23.10 1.64
N ARG A 406 -27.85 -24.11 2.50
CA ARG A 406 -28.52 -23.96 3.80
C ARG A 406 -27.76 -23.06 4.75
N ALA A 407 -26.44 -23.18 4.81
CA ALA A 407 -25.59 -22.38 5.70
C ALA A 407 -25.58 -20.89 5.31
N ILE A 408 -25.65 -20.59 4.00
CA ILE A 408 -25.67 -19.21 3.50
C ILE A 408 -27.09 -18.64 3.33
N GLY A 409 -28.13 -19.47 3.54
CA GLY A 409 -29.53 -19.05 3.39
C GLY A 409 -29.96 -18.72 1.97
N THR A 410 -29.21 -19.17 0.95
CA THR A 410 -29.48 -18.90 -0.47
C THR A 410 -29.28 -20.18 -1.28
N GLU A 411 -30.18 -20.46 -2.21
CA GLU A 411 -30.05 -21.57 -3.15
C GLU A 411 -28.92 -21.29 -4.15
N LEU A 412 -27.96 -22.22 -4.26
CA LEU A 412 -26.84 -22.09 -5.18
C LEU A 412 -27.03 -23.02 -6.38
N GLU A 413 -26.90 -22.46 -7.57
CA GLU A 413 -26.74 -23.25 -8.78
C GLU A 413 -25.39 -23.98 -8.76
N ALA A 414 -25.36 -25.21 -9.28
CA ALA A 414 -24.15 -26.04 -9.28
C ALA A 414 -22.97 -25.35 -9.97
N TYR A 415 -23.23 -24.66 -11.08
CA TYR A 415 -22.23 -23.90 -11.83
C TYR A 415 -21.61 -22.77 -10.99
N ASP A 416 -22.42 -22.01 -10.26
CA ASP A 416 -21.94 -20.87 -9.46
C ASP A 416 -21.08 -21.34 -8.29
N LEU A 417 -21.49 -22.46 -7.65
CA LEU A 417 -20.69 -23.09 -6.60
C LEU A 417 -19.36 -23.60 -7.15
N GLU A 418 -19.35 -24.36 -8.24
CA GLU A 418 -18.13 -24.89 -8.86
C GLU A 418 -17.18 -23.76 -9.28
N HIS A 419 -17.73 -22.71 -9.90
CA HIS A 419 -16.97 -21.53 -10.25
C HIS A 419 -16.36 -20.88 -8.99
N ARG A 420 -17.14 -20.66 -7.92
CA ARG A 420 -16.64 -20.12 -6.66
C ARG A 420 -15.55 -20.99 -6.04
N ILE A 421 -15.73 -22.31 -6.00
CA ILE A 421 -14.75 -23.26 -5.51
C ILE A 421 -13.44 -23.15 -6.29
N SER A 422 -13.51 -23.06 -7.63
CA SER A 422 -12.33 -22.80 -8.48
C SER A 422 -11.66 -21.45 -8.16
N LEU A 423 -12.43 -20.44 -7.72
CA LEU A 423 -11.87 -19.19 -7.26
C LEU A 423 -11.13 -19.35 -5.92
N LEU A 424 -11.69 -20.08 -4.97
CA LEU A 424 -11.09 -20.35 -3.66
C LEU A 424 -9.82 -21.20 -3.76
N SER A 425 -9.78 -22.18 -4.66
CA SER A 425 -8.64 -23.10 -4.82
C SER A 425 -7.31 -22.44 -5.21
N LYS A 426 -7.29 -21.17 -5.64
CA LYS A 426 -6.00 -20.48 -5.85
C LYS A 426 -5.40 -19.91 -4.56
N ASP A 427 -6.23 -19.55 -3.58
CA ASP A 427 -5.75 -18.95 -2.33
C ASP A 427 -5.77 -19.95 -1.16
N PHE A 428 -6.54 -21.05 -1.28
CA PHE A 428 -6.70 -22.07 -0.25
C PHE A 428 -6.54 -23.48 -0.83
N ASN A 429 -6.24 -24.46 0.02
CA ASN A 429 -6.39 -25.85 -0.36
C ASN A 429 -7.86 -26.24 -0.29
N VAL A 430 -8.38 -26.80 -1.38
CA VAL A 430 -9.76 -27.29 -1.43
C VAL A 430 -9.75 -28.77 -1.77
N GLU A 431 -10.31 -29.57 -0.89
CA GLU A 431 -10.53 -30.99 -1.11
C GLU A 431 -11.96 -31.22 -1.61
N ILE A 432 -12.10 -32.11 -2.60
CA ILE A 432 -13.39 -32.49 -3.17
C ILE A 432 -13.54 -34.00 -3.02
N ARG A 433 -14.66 -34.44 -2.45
CA ARG A 433 -15.03 -35.85 -2.35
C ARG A 433 -16.36 -36.09 -3.05
N THR A 434 -16.40 -37.11 -3.88
CA THR A 434 -17.64 -37.55 -4.54
C THR A 434 -18.11 -38.85 -3.90
N SER A 435 -19.34 -38.83 -3.40
CA SER A 435 -19.99 -40.03 -2.88
C SER A 435 -20.33 -41.04 -3.99
N LYS A 436 -20.66 -42.28 -3.61
CA LYS A 436 -21.08 -43.33 -4.57
C LYS A 436 -22.32 -42.96 -5.39
N SER A 437 -23.16 -42.05 -4.89
CA SER A 437 -24.33 -41.51 -5.59
C SER A 437 -24.03 -40.30 -6.48
N GLY A 438 -22.75 -39.91 -6.63
CA GLY A 438 -22.33 -38.79 -7.47
C GLY A 438 -22.42 -37.42 -6.80
N VAL A 439 -22.83 -37.32 -5.53
CA VAL A 439 -22.91 -36.05 -4.81
C VAL A 439 -21.52 -35.61 -4.37
N ALA A 440 -21.10 -34.42 -4.81
CA ALA A 440 -19.86 -33.78 -4.41
C ALA A 440 -19.98 -33.06 -3.05
N ALA A 441 -18.92 -33.15 -2.26
CA ALA A 441 -18.73 -32.42 -1.02
C ALA A 441 -17.36 -31.74 -1.02
N PHE A 442 -17.29 -30.54 -0.44
CA PHE A 442 -16.16 -29.64 -0.52
C PHE A 442 -15.67 -29.33 0.89
N LYS A 443 -14.35 -29.31 1.07
CA LYS A 443 -13.71 -28.88 2.31
C LYS A 443 -12.62 -27.88 1.98
N ILE A 444 -12.59 -26.77 2.69
CA ILE A 444 -11.49 -25.80 2.61
C ILE A 444 -10.53 -26.03 3.78
N SER A 445 -9.23 -26.03 3.50
CA SER A 445 -8.18 -26.12 4.50
C SER A 445 -6.96 -25.34 4.02
N GLY A 446 -6.08 -24.94 4.94
CA GLY A 446 -4.78 -24.34 4.61
C GLY A 446 -4.84 -23.10 3.72
N PHE A 447 -4.58 -21.94 4.29
CA PHE A 447 -4.31 -20.74 3.50
C PHE A 447 -2.93 -20.86 2.84
N LYS A 448 -2.86 -20.61 1.54
CA LYS A 448 -1.62 -20.73 0.76
C LYS A 448 -0.71 -19.50 0.87
N GLY A 449 -1.25 -18.36 1.28
CA GLY A 449 -0.52 -17.10 1.28
C GLY A 449 0.63 -17.08 2.28
N PHE A 450 1.59 -16.20 2.02
CA PHE A 450 2.70 -16.00 2.93
C PHE A 450 2.25 -15.25 4.18
N VAL A 451 2.42 -15.89 5.34
CA VAL A 451 2.15 -15.33 6.67
C VAL A 451 3.40 -15.31 7.58
N GLY A 452 4.57 -15.72 7.06
CA GLY A 452 5.84 -15.76 7.80
C GLY A 452 6.40 -17.17 8.01
N GLN A 453 5.76 -18.20 7.46
CA GLN A 453 6.20 -19.59 7.53
C GLN A 453 7.58 -19.79 6.88
N ALA A 454 8.46 -20.51 7.56
CA ALA A 454 9.87 -20.65 7.20
C ALA A 454 10.09 -21.46 5.91
N ASP A 455 9.19 -22.40 5.62
CA ASP A 455 9.20 -23.29 4.47
C ASP A 455 8.42 -22.73 3.26
N HIS A 456 8.07 -21.44 3.27
CA HIS A 456 7.34 -20.84 2.16
C HIS A 456 8.21 -20.66 0.90
N VAL A 457 7.63 -20.97 -0.26
CA VAL A 457 8.25 -20.77 -1.59
C VAL A 457 8.70 -19.31 -1.84
N ARG A 458 8.12 -18.34 -1.11
CA ARG A 458 8.53 -16.93 -1.17
C ARG A 458 10.03 -16.76 -0.92
N HIS A 459 10.60 -17.43 0.07
CA HIS A 459 12.01 -17.20 0.47
C HIS A 459 12.98 -17.53 -0.67
N ASP A 460 12.74 -18.64 -1.35
CA ASP A 460 13.52 -19.07 -2.52
C ASP A 460 13.31 -18.12 -3.71
N LEU A 461 12.05 -17.81 -4.04
CA LEU A 461 11.73 -16.93 -5.16
C LEU A 461 12.24 -15.50 -4.96
N PHE A 462 12.19 -14.98 -3.74
CA PHE A 462 12.73 -13.68 -3.38
C PHE A 462 14.26 -13.66 -3.55
N SER A 463 14.95 -14.69 -3.04
CA SER A 463 16.40 -14.83 -3.18
C SER A 463 16.84 -14.87 -4.65
N LEU A 464 16.11 -15.61 -5.50
CA LEU A 464 16.37 -15.70 -6.94
C LEU A 464 16.11 -14.39 -7.69
N ASN A 465 15.20 -13.54 -7.20
CA ASN A 465 14.74 -12.35 -7.90
C ASN A 465 15.07 -11.03 -7.20
N LYS A 466 15.93 -11.03 -6.17
CA LYS A 466 16.20 -9.86 -5.30
C LYS A 466 16.51 -8.58 -6.06
N SER A 467 17.29 -8.65 -7.14
CA SER A 467 17.64 -7.47 -7.97
C SER A 467 16.47 -6.87 -8.77
N LYS A 468 15.38 -7.62 -8.90
CA LYS A 468 14.19 -7.27 -9.69
C LYS A 468 12.98 -6.93 -8.82
N ILE A 469 13.11 -7.05 -7.50
CA ILE A 469 12.09 -6.65 -6.53
C ILE A 469 12.44 -5.25 -6.04
N SER A 470 11.43 -4.39 -5.96
CA SER A 470 11.52 -3.02 -5.45
C SER A 470 10.42 -2.84 -4.45
#